data_AF-A0ABD0N5B1-F1
#
_entry.id   AF-A0ABD0N5B1-F1
#
_cell.length_a   1.000
_cell.length_b   1.000
_cell.length_c   1.000
_cell.angle_alpha   90.00
_cell.angle_beta   90.00
_cell.angle_gamma   90.00
#
_symmetry.space_group_name_H-M   'P 1'
#
loop_
_entity.id
_entity.type
_entity.pdbx_description
1 polymer ?
#
loop_
_entity_poly.entity_id
_entity_poly.type
_entity_poly.pdbx_seq_one_letter_code
_entity_poly.pdbx_strand_id
1 'polypeptide(L)'
;MTLPFPLTSIKSSWRRKTRLQILWLSGRLWSRTLRSYQRMSGLTFFPAVERREELKNLCDVDSCQLMDFKRFTLYISGRKVASARTTARLDKIMTELKDAGITPDEYLSSLYLEKKRELAEKEEREKKPEQ
;
A
#
# COMPACT_ATOMS: atom_id res chain seq x y z
N MET A 1 -33.44 45.23 -0.25
CA MET A 1 -33.83 44.46 -1.45
C MET A 1 -32.57 44.30 -2.30
N THR A 2 -31.83 43.21 -2.04
CA THR A 2 -31.69 42.05 -2.93
C THR A 2 -30.73 42.30 -4.09
N LEU A 3 -29.55 41.68 -3.98
CA LEU A 3 -28.65 41.35 -5.10
C LEU A 3 -29.44 40.63 -6.21
N PRO A 4 -28.92 40.61 -7.44
CA PRO A 4 -28.16 39.41 -7.79
C PRO A 4 -26.94 39.66 -8.70
N PHE A 5 -25.88 38.90 -8.38
CA PHE A 5 -24.90 38.40 -9.34
C PHE A 5 -25.59 37.73 -10.55
N PRO A 6 -24.87 37.55 -11.67
CA PRO A 6 -24.49 36.17 -11.94
C PRO A 6 -23.04 36.02 -12.39
N LEU A 7 -22.30 35.21 -11.62
CA LEU A 7 -21.23 34.36 -12.12
C LEU A 7 -21.86 33.24 -12.96
N THR A 8 -21.46 33.12 -14.22
CA THR A 8 -21.48 31.88 -15.02
C THR A 8 -20.35 32.00 -16.04
N SER A 9 -19.65 30.99 -16.55
CA SER A 9 -19.49 29.57 -16.24
C SER A 9 -18.47 29.08 -17.27
N ILE A 10 -17.17 29.10 -16.95
CA ILE A 10 -16.15 28.49 -17.83
C ILE A 10 -16.06 27.00 -17.46
N LYS A 11 -17.02 26.22 -17.95
CA LYS A 11 -16.97 24.76 -17.99
C LYS A 11 -16.41 24.33 -19.35
N SER A 12 -15.11 24.13 -19.45
CA SER A 12 -14.51 23.40 -20.58
C SER A 12 -13.08 22.98 -20.28
N SER A 13 -12.89 21.89 -19.54
CA SER A 13 -11.64 21.12 -19.62
C SER A 13 -11.85 19.69 -19.11
N TRP A 14 -12.67 18.94 -19.83
CA TRP A 14 -12.75 17.49 -19.71
C TRP A 14 -12.74 16.91 -21.13
N ARG A 15 -11.54 16.78 -21.71
CA ARG A 15 -11.23 15.91 -22.86
C ARG A 15 -9.77 16.07 -23.24
N ARG A 16 -8.89 15.42 -22.48
CA ARG A 16 -7.57 14.97 -22.94
C ARG A 16 -6.98 14.03 -21.87
N LYS A 17 -7.73 12.99 -21.51
CA LYS A 17 -7.18 11.87 -20.75
C LYS A 17 -6.55 10.94 -21.77
N THR A 18 -5.23 11.07 -21.87
CA THR A 18 -4.33 10.39 -22.80
C THR A 18 -4.55 8.88 -22.75
N ARG A 19 -4.73 8.30 -23.94
CA ARG A 19 -4.86 6.86 -24.25
C ARG A 19 -3.78 5.96 -23.61
N LEU A 20 -2.69 6.56 -23.12
CA LEU A 20 -1.61 5.91 -22.38
C LEU A 20 -2.00 5.43 -20.97
N GLN A 21 -3.01 6.02 -20.33
CA GLN A 21 -3.40 5.62 -18.97
C GLN A 21 -4.13 4.26 -18.92
N ILE A 22 -4.67 3.80 -20.06
CA ILE A 22 -5.49 2.58 -20.13
C ILE A 22 -4.61 1.31 -20.16
N LEU A 23 -3.36 1.39 -20.65
CA LEU A 23 -2.44 0.24 -20.75
C LEU A 23 -1.73 -0.10 -19.44
N TRP A 24 -1.57 0.87 -18.52
CA TRP A 24 -0.95 0.61 -17.21
C TRP A 24 -1.87 -0.17 -16.25
N LEU A 25 -3.19 -0.19 -16.53
CA LEU A 25 -4.21 -0.78 -15.66
C LEU A 25 -4.54 -2.24 -16.00
N SER A 26 -3.96 -2.81 -17.06
CA SER A 26 -4.41 -4.13 -17.54
C SER A 26 -3.80 -5.34 -16.83
N GLY A 27 -2.91 -5.17 -15.83
CA GLY A 27 -2.54 -6.17 -14.82
C GLY A 27 -2.07 -7.57 -15.29
N ARG A 28 -1.96 -7.80 -16.60
CA ARG A 28 -1.74 -9.11 -17.25
C ARG A 28 -0.42 -9.15 -18.01
N LEU A 29 0.66 -8.62 -17.44
CA LEU A 29 1.95 -8.59 -18.16
C LEU A 29 3.18 -8.74 -17.26
N TRP A 30 3.09 -9.47 -16.14
CA TRP A 30 4.25 -9.68 -15.26
C TRP A 30 4.84 -11.09 -15.29
N SER A 31 4.08 -12.14 -15.63
CA SER A 31 4.67 -13.46 -15.90
C SER A 31 5.18 -13.51 -17.34
N ARG A 32 6.48 -13.79 -17.49
CA ARG A 32 7.19 -13.90 -18.78
C ARG A 32 8.07 -15.14 -18.73
N THR A 33 8.32 -15.75 -19.88
CA THR A 33 9.20 -16.94 -19.97
C THR A 33 10.64 -16.56 -19.62
N LEU A 34 11.38 -17.44 -18.93
CA LEU A 34 12.77 -17.23 -18.53
C LEU A 34 13.67 -16.79 -19.70
N ARG A 35 13.51 -17.41 -20.87
CA ARG A 35 14.22 -17.06 -22.12
C ARG A 35 13.99 -15.61 -22.55
N SER A 36 12.79 -15.08 -22.34
CA SER A 36 12.48 -13.68 -22.67
C SER A 36 13.19 -12.70 -21.73
N TYR A 37 13.35 -13.08 -20.44
CA TYR A 37 14.14 -12.32 -19.49
C TYR A 37 15.63 -12.34 -19.84
N GLN A 38 16.20 -13.51 -20.16
CA GLN A 38 17.60 -13.65 -20.59
C GLN A 38 17.90 -12.78 -21.82
N ARG A 39 16.99 -12.75 -22.81
CA ARG A 39 17.12 -11.91 -24.01
C ARG A 39 17.10 -10.42 -23.71
N MET A 40 16.35 -9.99 -22.69
CA MET A 40 16.27 -8.58 -22.29
C MET A 40 17.45 -8.15 -21.42
N SER A 41 17.91 -9.03 -20.51
CA SER A 41 18.98 -8.72 -19.56
C SER A 41 20.38 -8.99 -20.13
N GLY A 42 20.50 -9.81 -21.18
CA GLY A 42 21.78 -10.29 -21.69
C GLY A 42 22.48 -11.27 -20.73
N LEU A 43 21.76 -11.79 -19.73
CA LEU A 43 22.29 -12.69 -18.70
C LEU A 43 21.71 -14.09 -18.84
N THR A 44 22.52 -15.10 -18.54
CA THR A 44 22.06 -16.49 -18.40
C THR A 44 21.72 -16.76 -16.93
N PHE A 45 20.42 -16.86 -16.62
CA PHE A 45 19.96 -17.21 -15.29
C PHE A 45 20.15 -18.71 -15.02
N PHE A 46 20.83 -19.06 -13.93
CA PHE A 46 20.98 -20.43 -13.40
C PHE A 46 21.37 -21.52 -14.44
N PRO A 47 22.57 -21.46 -15.03
CA PRO A 47 23.01 -22.38 -16.10
C PRO A 47 23.13 -23.86 -15.67
N ALA A 48 23.20 -24.15 -14.37
CA ALA A 48 23.21 -25.53 -13.86
C ALA A 48 21.80 -26.14 -13.76
N VAL A 49 20.75 -25.31 -13.69
CA VAL A 49 19.37 -25.74 -13.44
C VAL A 49 18.62 -26.03 -14.74
N GLU A 50 18.92 -25.31 -15.82
CA GLU A 50 18.35 -25.57 -17.16
C GLU A 50 18.69 -26.96 -17.72
N ARG A 51 19.70 -27.64 -17.16
CA ARG A 51 20.09 -29.01 -17.54
C ARG A 51 19.22 -30.10 -16.92
N ARG A 52 18.24 -29.75 -16.09
CA ARG A 52 17.27 -30.70 -15.52
C ARG A 52 15.99 -30.65 -16.36
N GLU A 53 15.57 -31.80 -16.87
CA GLU A 53 14.54 -31.92 -17.92
C GLU A 53 13.10 -31.63 -17.44
N GLU A 54 12.86 -31.45 -16.14
CA GLU A 54 11.52 -31.24 -15.59
C GLU A 54 11.44 -30.00 -14.70
N LEU A 55 11.50 -28.81 -15.33
CA LEU A 55 11.17 -27.55 -14.65
C LEU A 55 9.67 -27.29 -14.76
N LYS A 56 8.97 -27.38 -13.63
CA LYS A 56 7.56 -26.99 -13.50
C LYS A 56 7.46 -25.48 -13.31
N ASN A 57 6.39 -24.85 -13.80
CA ASN A 57 6.20 -23.43 -13.51
C ASN A 57 5.91 -23.26 -12.02
N LEU A 58 6.58 -22.28 -11.39
CA LEU A 58 6.37 -21.99 -9.98
C LEU A 58 4.90 -21.65 -9.69
N CYS A 59 4.23 -20.96 -10.61
CA CYS A 59 2.83 -20.56 -10.44
C CYS A 59 1.80 -21.67 -10.69
N ASP A 60 2.25 -22.84 -11.17
CA ASP A 60 1.42 -24.04 -11.26
C ASP A 60 1.54 -24.89 -9.97
N VAL A 61 2.67 -24.76 -9.26
CA VAL A 61 2.97 -25.50 -8.03
C VAL A 61 2.59 -24.68 -6.78
N ASP A 62 2.77 -23.37 -6.84
CA ASP A 62 2.41 -22.40 -5.81
C ASP A 62 1.41 -21.40 -6.39
N SER A 63 0.61 -20.81 -5.52
CA SER A 63 -0.43 -19.83 -5.84
C SER A 63 0.08 -18.62 -6.63
N CYS A 64 1.34 -18.20 -6.49
CA CYS A 64 1.90 -16.96 -7.06
C CYS A 64 1.01 -15.71 -6.80
N GLN A 65 0.15 -15.76 -5.78
CA GLN A 65 -0.81 -14.70 -5.49
C GLN A 65 -0.18 -13.68 -4.57
N LEU A 66 -0.20 -12.42 -5.01
CA LEU A 66 0.15 -11.29 -4.14
C LEU A 66 -0.97 -11.09 -3.11
N MET A 67 -0.61 -10.49 -1.97
CA MET A 67 -1.59 -10.15 -0.94
C MET A 67 -2.70 -9.26 -1.49
N ASP A 68 -3.94 -9.56 -1.10
CA ASP A 68 -5.09 -8.73 -1.41
C ASP A 68 -4.94 -7.33 -0.83
N PHE A 69 -5.57 -6.34 -1.46
CA PHE A 69 -5.56 -4.95 -1.02
C PHE A 69 -5.89 -4.80 0.47
N LYS A 70 -6.88 -5.55 0.97
CA LYS A 70 -7.27 -5.52 2.39
C LYS A 70 -6.15 -6.03 3.30
N ARG A 71 -5.56 -7.20 2.97
CA ARG A 71 -4.48 -7.82 3.74
C ARG A 71 -3.21 -6.96 3.73
N PHE A 72 -2.87 -6.43 2.56
CA PHE A 72 -1.71 -5.54 2.41
C PHE A 72 -1.89 -4.23 3.20
N THR A 73 -3.07 -3.61 3.12
CA THR A 73 -3.33 -2.36 3.85
C THR A 73 -3.29 -2.56 5.37
N LEU A 74 -3.85 -3.67 5.87
CA LEU A 74 -3.74 -4.03 7.29
C LEU A 74 -2.28 -4.21 7.71
N TYR A 75 -1.50 -4.96 6.92
CA TYR A 75 -0.08 -5.20 7.20
C TYR A 75 0.72 -3.89 7.25
N ILE A 76 0.54 -3.00 6.27
CA ILE A 76 1.24 -1.72 6.24
C ILE A 76 0.80 -0.81 7.39
N SER A 77 -0.49 -0.80 7.73
CA SER A 77 -0.99 0.00 8.85
C SER A 77 -0.45 -0.46 10.20
N GLY A 78 -0.27 -1.77 10.42
CA GLY A 78 0.43 -2.28 11.60
C GLY A 78 1.84 -1.74 11.74
N ARG A 79 2.59 -1.67 10.63
CA ARG A 79 3.93 -1.07 10.61
C ARG A 79 3.90 0.44 10.88
N LYS A 80 2.89 1.15 10.36
CA LYS A 80 2.70 2.59 10.63
C LYS A 80 2.38 2.86 12.10
N VAL A 81 1.56 2.01 12.73
CA VAL A 81 1.21 2.07 14.16
C VAL A 81 2.47 1.90 15.02
N ALA A 82 3.28 0.87 14.75
CA ALA A 82 4.52 0.63 15.49
C ALA A 82 5.52 1.81 15.40
N SER A 83 5.56 2.47 14.24
CA SER A 83 6.44 3.62 13.98
C SER A 83 5.88 4.98 14.44
N ALA A 84 4.64 5.05 14.94
CA ALA A 84 4.03 6.30 15.34
C ALA A 84 4.71 6.89 16.59
N ARG A 85 5.05 8.18 16.54
CA ARG A 85 5.74 8.91 17.62
C ARG A 85 4.84 9.85 18.41
N THR A 86 3.63 10.09 17.93
CA THR A 86 2.67 11.05 18.51
C THR A 86 1.28 10.43 18.48
N THR A 87 0.49 10.68 19.51
CA THR A 87 -0.90 10.24 19.62
C THR A 87 -1.76 10.66 18.43
N ALA A 88 -1.64 11.92 17.97
CA ALA A 88 -2.36 12.42 16.80
C ALA A 88 -2.07 11.64 15.50
N ARG A 89 -0.83 11.21 15.30
CA ARG A 89 -0.44 10.41 14.12
C ARG A 89 -1.00 8.99 14.20
N LEU A 90 -1.06 8.43 15.40
CA LEU A 90 -1.62 7.11 15.66
C LEU A 90 -3.13 7.09 15.34
N ASP A 91 -3.88 8.08 15.82
CA ASP A 91 -5.32 8.22 15.54
C ASP A 91 -5.59 8.42 14.04
N LYS A 92 -4.77 9.24 13.36
CA LYS A 92 -4.89 9.46 11.92
C LYS A 92 -4.73 8.16 11.10
N ILE A 93 -3.88 7.23 11.54
CA ILE A 93 -3.73 5.93 10.87
C ILE A 93 -5.02 5.10 10.99
N MET A 94 -5.68 5.17 12.15
CA MET A 94 -6.96 4.49 12.38
C MET A 94 -8.11 5.13 11.60
N THR A 95 -8.11 6.45 11.38
CA THR A 95 -9.10 7.10 10.52
C THR A 95 -8.86 6.75 9.05
N GLU A 96 -7.60 6.77 8.57
CA GLU A 96 -7.25 6.34 7.20
C GLU A 96 -7.72 4.91 6.90
N LEU A 97 -7.65 4.00 7.88
CA LEU A 97 -8.17 2.63 7.76
C LEU A 97 -9.70 2.57 7.67
N LYS A 98 -10.39 3.37 8.50
CA LYS A 98 -11.86 3.46 8.49
C LYS A 98 -12.36 4.05 7.17
N ASP A 99 -11.70 5.08 6.67
CA ASP A 99 -12.01 5.72 5.38
C ASP A 99 -11.81 4.75 4.20
N ALA A 100 -10.82 3.86 4.30
CA ALA A 100 -10.63 2.77 3.36
C ALA A 100 -11.67 1.63 3.49
N GLY A 101 -12.59 1.70 4.46
CA GLY A 101 -13.61 0.69 4.70
C GLY A 101 -13.06 -0.63 5.26
N ILE A 102 -11.85 -0.61 5.84
CA ILE A 102 -11.16 -1.80 6.32
C ILE A 102 -11.23 -1.84 7.85
N THR A 103 -11.84 -2.89 8.38
CA THR A 103 -11.87 -3.17 9.81
C THR A 103 -10.49 -3.63 10.30
N PRO A 104 -9.92 -3.03 11.35
CA PRO A 104 -8.73 -3.54 12.02
C PRO A 104 -8.93 -4.98 12.46
N ASP A 105 -7.88 -5.80 12.37
CA ASP A 105 -7.87 -7.12 12.98
C ASP A 105 -7.55 -7.02 14.48
N GLU A 106 -7.66 -8.15 15.18
CA GLU A 106 -7.39 -8.23 16.62
C GLU A 106 -5.95 -7.83 16.95
N TYR A 107 -5.01 -8.26 16.11
CA TYR A 107 -3.58 -7.94 16.25
C TYR A 107 -3.28 -6.44 16.12
N LEU A 108 -3.86 -5.77 15.12
CA LEU A 108 -3.68 -4.34 14.94
C LEU A 108 -4.32 -3.54 16.08
N SER A 109 -5.44 -4.03 16.59
CA SER A 109 -6.15 -3.41 17.70
C SER A 109 -5.33 -3.48 19.00
N SER A 110 -4.70 -4.63 19.29
CA SER A 110 -3.83 -4.77 20.45
C SER A 110 -2.56 -3.90 20.32
N LEU A 111 -1.92 -3.91 19.15
CA LEU A 111 -0.76 -3.04 18.86
C LEU A 111 -1.08 -1.55 19.02
N TYR A 112 -2.26 -1.12 18.55
CA TYR A 112 -2.69 0.26 18.69
C TYR A 112 -2.84 0.66 20.16
N LEU A 113 -3.45 -0.19 20.99
CA LEU A 113 -3.64 0.08 22.42
C LEU A 113 -2.30 0.13 23.18
N GLU A 114 -1.40 -0.81 22.89
CA GLU A 114 -0.05 -0.82 23.47
C GLU A 114 0.71 0.46 23.12
N LYS A 115 0.73 0.82 21.83
CA LYS A 115 1.43 2.03 21.37
C LYS A 115 0.82 3.30 21.98
N LYS A 116 -0.49 3.34 22.14
CA LYS A 116 -1.18 4.49 22.76
C LYS A 116 -0.75 4.68 24.22
N ARG A 117 -0.59 3.59 24.98
CA ARG A 117 -0.08 3.64 26.36
C ARG A 117 1.37 4.11 26.41
N GLU A 118 2.24 3.55 25.56
CA GLU A 118 3.65 3.95 25.48
C GLU A 118 3.81 5.45 25.16
N LEU A 119 3.01 5.98 24.22
CA LEU A 119 3.05 7.40 23.87
C LEU A 119 2.50 8.30 24.98
N ALA A 120 1.46 7.87 25.69
CA ALA A 120 0.94 8.61 26.84
C ALA A 120 1.98 8.71 27.97
N GLU A 121 2.67 7.61 28.29
CA GLU A 121 3.74 7.60 29.29
C GLU A 121 4.92 8.49 28.88
N LYS A 122 5.27 8.52 27.59
CA LYS A 122 6.31 9.41 27.06
C LYS A 122 5.91 10.88 27.19
N GLU A 123 4.68 11.22 26.80
CA GLU A 123 4.16 12.59 26.93
C GLU A 123 4.10 13.04 28.41
N GLU A 124 3.79 12.14 29.34
CA GLU A 124 3.82 12.45 30.79
C GLU A 124 5.23 12.64 31.34
N ARG A 125 6.18 11.80 30.92
CA ARG A 125 7.60 11.95 31.29
C ARG A 125 8.18 13.26 30.78
N GLU A 126 7.85 13.65 29.56
CA GLU A 126 8.29 14.93 28.96
C GLU A 126 7.65 16.15 29.64
N LYS A 127 6.43 16.02 30.19
CA LYS A 127 5.73 17.08 30.93
C LYS A 127 6.19 17.26 32.37
N LYS A 128 6.97 16.32 32.92
CA LYS A 128 7.55 16.41 34.25
C LYS A 128 9.04 16.74 34.10
N PRO A 129 9.42 18.00 33.79
CA PRO A 129 10.83 18.37 33.83
C PRO A 129 11.33 18.11 35.24
N GLU A 130 12.47 17.42 35.33
CA GLU A 130 13.22 17.21 36.56
C GLU A 130 13.29 18.51 37.36
N GLN A 131 12.88 18.40 38.62
CA GLN A 131 13.04 19.42 39.65
C GLN A 131 14.35 19.15 40.38
#